data_AF-A0A1I7ZP59-F1
#
_entry.id   AF-A0A1I7ZP59-F1
#
_cell.length_a   1.000
_cell.length_b   1.000
_cell.length_c   1.000
_cell.angle_alpha   90.00
_cell.angle_beta   90.00
_cell.angle_gamma   90.00
#
_symmetry.space_group_name_H-M   'P 1'
#
loop_
_entity.id
_entity.type
_entity.pdbx_description
1 polymer ?
#
loop_
_entity_poly.entity_id
_entity_poly.type
_entity_poly.pdbx_seq_one_letter_code
_entity_poly.pdbx_strand_id
1 'polypeptide(L)'
;MVSFCDAVLEIVIIVISACLLSGCHFYQHTCFYILAIPIFLNCVQTGLMFSISVERLIAVAWPLWYQNVQTTLLFAVSFVPGTIFGGLVVITGLVYIQANETIPTCNVPVSLNPTAYELWNRISLGVNVVMIVVYVVACVILWLKARKSSSDYIKTQITVMKTIVCIVIFYIITWVLPDFIGLAKAMFSLEAEVLIYAPSFFAHLCFTGNFYIYMWRNQSYRDCFKKMYVCDCRHRNVSFVVSAMTSSMRGPTTTAQ
;
A
#
# COMPACT_ATOMS: atom_id res chain seq x y z
N MET A 1 -3.22 -1.88 -8.72
CA MET A 1 -2.58 -3.02 -8.04
C MET A 1 -2.67 -2.91 -6.53
N VAL A 2 -2.18 -1.82 -5.91
CA VAL A 2 -2.46 -1.54 -4.48
C VAL A 2 -3.95 -1.62 -4.18
N SER A 3 -4.80 -0.90 -4.94
CA SER A 3 -6.26 -0.95 -4.78
C SER A 3 -6.90 -2.33 -5.03
N PHE A 4 -6.24 -3.20 -5.80
CA PHE A 4 -6.71 -4.58 -5.99
C PHE A 4 -6.40 -5.43 -4.76
N CYS A 5 -5.20 -5.26 -4.18
CA CYS A 5 -4.84 -5.89 -2.91
C CYS A 5 -5.80 -5.43 -1.80
N ASP A 6 -6.01 -4.11 -1.67
CA ASP A 6 -6.95 -3.51 -0.72
C ASP A 6 -8.35 -4.14 -0.84
N ALA A 7 -8.89 -4.25 -2.06
CA ALA A 7 -10.22 -4.81 -2.29
C ALA A 7 -10.33 -6.29 -1.89
N VAL A 8 -9.33 -7.11 -2.25
CA VAL A 8 -9.32 -8.54 -1.89
C VAL A 8 -9.18 -8.72 -0.38
N LEU A 9 -8.29 -7.94 0.26
CA LEU A 9 -8.10 -7.98 1.71
C LEU A 9 -9.38 -7.61 2.45
N GLU A 10 -10.04 -6.53 2.03
CA GLU A 10 -11.28 -6.06 2.64
C GLU A 10 -12.42 -7.09 2.51
N ILE A 11 -12.60 -7.68 1.33
CA ILE A 11 -13.62 -8.71 1.11
C ILE A 11 -13.42 -9.90 2.05
N VAL A 12 -12.18 -10.41 2.16
CA VAL A 12 -11.90 -11.57 3.02
C VAL A 12 -12.14 -11.25 4.49
N ILE A 13 -11.72 -10.08 4.97
CA ILE A 13 -11.90 -9.69 6.37
C ILE A 13 -13.39 -9.47 6.70
N ILE A 14 -14.17 -8.89 5.79
CA ILE A 14 -15.63 -8.77 5.95
C ILE A 14 -16.29 -10.15 6.08
N VAL A 15 -15.90 -11.12 5.24
CA VAL A 15 -16.43 -12.49 5.30
C VAL A 15 -16.09 -13.17 6.63
N ILE A 16 -14.85 -13.03 7.10
CA ILE A 16 -14.42 -13.58 8.40
C ILE A 16 -15.22 -12.93 9.54
N SER A 17 -15.38 -11.61 9.50
CA SER A 17 -16.12 -10.85 10.51
C SER A 17 -17.60 -11.26 10.57
N ALA A 18 -18.24 -11.49 9.41
CA ALA A 18 -19.60 -11.98 9.34
C ALA A 18 -19.76 -13.40 9.92
N CYS A 19 -18.80 -14.29 9.70
CA CYS A 19 -18.81 -15.63 10.30
C CYS A 19 -18.63 -15.56 11.83
N LEU A 20 -17.71 -14.71 12.31
CA LEU A 20 -17.51 -14.50 13.75
C LEU A 20 -18.79 -13.99 14.43
N LEU A 21 -19.50 -13.04 13.81
CA LEU A 21 -20.80 -12.56 14.31
C LEU A 21 -21.89 -13.65 14.30
N SER A 22 -21.75 -14.66 13.45
CA SER A 22 -22.66 -15.81 13.36
C SER A 22 -22.33 -16.94 14.35
N GLY A 23 -21.27 -16.78 15.17
CA GLY A 23 -20.84 -17.79 16.15
C GLY A 23 -19.89 -18.87 15.60
N CYS A 24 -19.24 -18.63 14.45
CA CYS A 24 -18.23 -19.54 13.92
C CYS A 24 -16.97 -19.56 14.81
N HIS A 25 -16.47 -20.76 15.15
CA HIS A 25 -15.17 -20.93 15.81
C HIS A 25 -14.12 -21.36 14.79
N PHE A 26 -12.91 -20.79 14.91
CA PHE A 26 -11.79 -21.11 14.03
C PHE A 26 -10.66 -21.77 14.82
N TYR A 27 -10.07 -22.81 14.21
CA TYR A 27 -8.78 -23.33 14.63
C TYR A 27 -7.68 -22.52 13.96
N GLN A 28 -6.54 -22.38 14.65
CA GLN A 28 -5.40 -21.62 14.14
C GLN A 28 -4.96 -22.05 12.72
N HIS A 29 -4.84 -23.35 12.47
CA HIS A 29 -4.43 -23.89 11.17
C HIS A 29 -5.44 -23.56 10.06
N THR A 30 -6.75 -23.70 10.33
CA THR A 30 -7.80 -23.36 9.35
C THR A 30 -7.77 -21.87 9.03
N CYS A 31 -7.61 -21.03 10.07
CA CYS A 31 -7.50 -19.59 9.91
C CYS A 31 -6.26 -19.21 9.08
N PHE A 32 -5.12 -19.87 9.31
CA PHE A 32 -3.92 -19.64 8.50
C PHE A 32 -4.15 -19.95 7.01
N TYR A 33 -4.80 -21.07 6.66
CA TYR A 33 -5.08 -21.39 5.26
C TYR A 33 -6.03 -20.39 4.59
N ILE A 34 -7.04 -19.91 5.33
CA ILE A 34 -7.94 -18.85 4.85
C ILE A 34 -7.17 -17.53 4.65
N LEU A 35 -6.27 -17.21 5.59
CA LEU A 35 -5.49 -15.97 5.58
C LEU A 35 -4.20 -16.03 4.76
N ALA A 36 -3.78 -17.18 4.22
CA ALA A 36 -2.52 -17.30 3.49
C ALA A 36 -2.45 -16.36 2.28
N ILE A 37 -3.54 -16.28 1.50
CA ILE A 37 -3.65 -15.35 0.36
C ILE A 37 -3.68 -13.90 0.85
N PRO A 38 -4.55 -13.51 1.82
CA PRO A 38 -4.48 -12.18 2.43
C PRO A 38 -3.10 -11.79 2.97
N ILE A 39 -2.40 -12.67 3.68
CA ILE A 39 -1.05 -12.41 4.20
C ILE A 39 -0.09 -12.12 3.05
N PHE A 40 -0.13 -12.93 2.00
CA PHE A 40 0.67 -12.71 0.80
C PHE A 40 0.35 -11.36 0.15
N LEU A 41 -0.93 -11.05 -0.09
CA LEU A 41 -1.36 -9.80 -0.73
C LEU A 41 -1.02 -8.57 0.11
N ASN A 42 -1.10 -8.66 1.43
CA ASN A 42 -0.67 -7.60 2.33
C ASN A 42 0.85 -7.35 2.20
N CYS A 43 1.67 -8.42 2.15
CA CYS A 43 3.11 -8.28 1.93
C CYS A 43 3.42 -7.67 0.54
N VAL A 44 2.68 -8.08 -0.50
CA VAL A 44 2.78 -7.49 -1.83
C VAL A 44 2.39 -6.01 -1.80
N GLN A 45 1.33 -5.65 -1.10
CA GLN A 45 0.91 -4.25 -0.92
C GLN A 45 2.00 -3.41 -0.24
N THR A 46 2.60 -3.88 0.86
CA THR A 46 3.72 -3.20 1.52
C THR A 46 4.91 -3.03 0.57
N GLY A 47 5.24 -4.06 -0.21
CA GLY A 47 6.28 -3.99 -1.23
C GLY A 47 5.96 -2.96 -2.33
N LEU A 48 4.71 -2.91 -2.81
CA LEU A 48 4.28 -1.93 -3.80
C LEU A 48 4.34 -0.50 -3.26
N MET A 49 3.94 -0.28 -2.00
CA MET A 49 4.06 1.02 -1.34
C MET A 49 5.52 1.47 -1.24
N PHE A 50 6.42 0.55 -0.90
CA PHE A 50 7.85 0.82 -0.88
C PHE A 50 8.37 1.19 -2.28
N SER A 51 8.02 0.41 -3.30
CA SER A 51 8.39 0.68 -4.68
C SER A 51 7.89 2.05 -5.17
N ILE A 52 6.65 2.44 -4.86
CA ILE A 52 6.12 3.79 -5.18
C ILE A 52 6.99 4.89 -4.55
N SER A 53 7.49 4.66 -3.34
CA SER A 53 8.35 5.60 -2.61
C SER A 53 9.68 5.79 -3.32
N VAL A 54 10.31 4.68 -3.74
CA VAL A 54 11.56 4.67 -4.50
C VAL A 54 11.36 5.31 -5.88
N GLU A 55 10.26 5.00 -6.57
CA GLU A 55 9.91 5.63 -7.84
C GLU A 55 9.80 7.15 -7.71
N ARG A 56 9.21 7.67 -6.63
CA ARG A 56 9.17 9.11 -6.37
C ARG A 56 10.55 9.71 -6.16
N LEU A 57 11.41 9.04 -5.38
CA LEU A 57 12.77 9.48 -5.17
C LEU A 57 13.53 9.55 -6.50
N ILE A 58 13.43 8.52 -7.34
CA ILE A 58 14.08 8.46 -8.66
C ILE A 58 13.54 9.56 -9.57
N ALA A 59 12.22 9.75 -9.64
CA ALA A 59 11.60 10.77 -10.48
C ALA A 59 12.06 12.18 -10.11
N VAL A 60 12.22 12.45 -8.81
CA VAL A 60 12.68 13.76 -8.31
C VAL A 60 14.19 13.91 -8.45
N ALA A 61 14.99 12.87 -8.21
CA ALA A 61 16.45 12.92 -8.30
C ALA A 61 16.92 13.03 -9.77
N TRP A 62 16.44 12.13 -10.63
CA TRP A 62 16.86 11.95 -12.02
C TRP A 62 15.69 12.03 -13.01
N PRO A 63 15.14 13.23 -13.25
CA PRO A 63 13.94 13.40 -14.08
C PRO A 63 14.15 12.98 -15.54
N LEU A 64 15.33 13.23 -16.12
CA LEU A 64 15.63 12.88 -17.52
C LEU A 64 15.74 11.38 -17.75
N TRP A 65 16.34 10.66 -16.79
CA TRP A 65 16.43 9.20 -16.87
C TRP A 65 15.06 8.57 -16.69
N TYR A 66 14.29 9.03 -15.70
CA TYR A 66 12.95 8.51 -15.41
C TYR A 66 11.99 8.62 -16.61
N GLN A 67 12.13 9.66 -17.46
CA GLN A 67 11.32 9.82 -18.67
C GLN A 67 11.69 8.83 -19.80
N ASN A 68 12.91 8.32 -19.82
CA ASN A 68 13.41 7.44 -20.88
C ASN A 68 13.29 5.94 -20.54
N VAL A 69 13.01 5.60 -19.28
CA VAL A 69 12.85 4.21 -18.85
C VAL A 69 11.47 3.68 -19.23
N GLN A 70 11.42 2.42 -19.65
CA GLN A 70 10.18 1.74 -19.96
C GLN A 70 9.33 1.55 -18.70
N THR A 71 8.09 2.05 -18.73
CA THR A 71 7.14 1.95 -17.63
C THR A 71 6.82 0.50 -17.24
N THR A 72 6.77 -0.41 -18.22
CA THR A 72 6.53 -1.84 -17.98
C THR A 72 7.64 -2.49 -17.16
N LEU A 73 8.90 -2.11 -17.41
CA LEU A 73 10.04 -2.65 -16.68
C LEU A 73 10.04 -2.16 -15.22
N LEU A 74 9.79 -0.86 -15.00
CA LEU A 74 9.66 -0.30 -13.66
C LEU A 74 8.54 -1.01 -12.90
N PHE A 75 7.38 -1.17 -13.53
CA PHE A 75 6.25 -1.87 -12.92
C PHE A 75 6.59 -3.32 -12.56
N ALA A 76 7.21 -4.09 -13.46
CA ALA A 76 7.59 -5.47 -13.20
C ALA A 76 8.58 -5.59 -12.03
N VAL A 77 9.59 -4.71 -11.98
CA VAL A 77 10.57 -4.67 -10.89
C VAL A 77 9.91 -4.31 -9.55
N SER A 78 8.90 -3.43 -9.57
CA SER A 78 8.19 -2.99 -8.36
C SER A 78 7.45 -4.11 -7.62
N PHE A 79 7.14 -5.24 -8.28
CA PHE A 79 6.49 -6.41 -7.64
C PHE A 79 7.46 -7.32 -6.89
N VAL A 80 8.70 -7.42 -7.39
CA VAL A 80 9.72 -8.35 -6.87
C VAL A 80 9.88 -8.28 -5.34
N PRO A 81 10.07 -7.10 -4.71
CA PRO A 81 10.29 -7.06 -3.25
C PRO A 81 9.07 -7.57 -2.46
N GLY A 82 7.85 -7.21 -2.89
CA GLY A 82 6.61 -7.63 -2.23
C GLY A 82 6.34 -9.13 -2.37
N THR A 83 6.60 -9.70 -3.55
CA THR A 83 6.43 -11.14 -3.80
C THR A 83 7.44 -11.97 -3.03
N ILE A 84 8.72 -11.55 -2.97
CA ILE A 84 9.74 -12.25 -2.17
C ILE A 84 9.35 -12.20 -0.69
N PHE A 85 8.98 -11.03 -0.17
CA PHE A 85 8.58 -10.88 1.23
C PHE A 85 7.35 -11.75 1.57
N GLY A 86 6.29 -11.67 0.76
CA GLY A 86 5.08 -12.47 0.97
C GLY A 86 5.33 -13.97 0.87
N GLY A 87 6.15 -14.40 -0.09
CA GLY A 87 6.55 -15.79 -0.24
C GLY A 87 7.30 -16.31 0.99
N LEU A 88 8.29 -15.55 1.49
CA LEU A 88 9.05 -15.92 2.69
C LEU A 88 8.14 -16.09 3.91
N VAL A 89 7.19 -15.16 4.13
CA VAL A 89 6.27 -15.21 5.27
C VAL A 89 5.31 -16.40 5.17
N VAL A 90 4.70 -16.64 4.01
CA VAL A 90 3.76 -17.75 3.82
C VAL A 90 4.48 -19.10 3.92
N ILE A 91 5.67 -19.25 3.31
CA ILE A 91 6.47 -20.48 3.40
C ILE A 91 6.86 -20.75 4.86
N THR A 92 7.33 -19.73 5.58
CA THR A 92 7.66 -19.87 7.01
C THR A 92 6.41 -20.25 7.82
N GLY A 93 5.26 -19.63 7.54
CA GLY A 93 3.99 -19.99 8.17
C GLY A 93 3.57 -21.44 7.91
N LEU A 94 3.76 -21.96 6.69
CA LEU A 94 3.48 -23.34 6.33
C LEU A 94 4.43 -24.34 7.02
N VAL A 95 5.72 -24.01 7.12
CA VAL A 95 6.73 -24.88 7.75
C VAL A 95 6.53 -25.01 9.26
N TYR A 96 6.16 -23.91 9.93
CA TYR A 96 6.01 -23.87 11.39
C TYR A 96 4.54 -23.98 11.85
N ILE A 97 3.66 -24.50 11.01
CA ILE A 97 2.26 -24.66 11.37
C ILE A 97 2.13 -25.70 12.51
N GLN A 98 1.51 -25.31 13.61
CA GLN A 98 1.25 -26.20 14.75
C GLN A 98 -0.21 -26.64 14.74
N ALA A 99 -0.47 -27.81 15.32
CA ALA A 99 -1.81 -28.36 15.42
C ALA A 99 -2.52 -27.87 16.68
N ASN A 100 -3.78 -27.47 16.50
CA ASN A 100 -4.85 -27.51 17.52
C ASN A 100 -4.81 -26.54 18.70
N GLU A 101 -4.78 -25.24 18.43
CA GLU A 101 -5.34 -24.24 19.37
C GLU A 101 -6.57 -23.55 18.79
N THR A 102 -7.63 -23.46 19.60
CA THR A 102 -8.83 -22.67 19.27
C THR A 102 -8.53 -21.21 19.51
N ILE A 103 -8.78 -20.37 18.51
CA ILE A 103 -8.46 -18.94 18.57
C ILE A 103 -9.75 -18.11 18.67
N PRO A 104 -9.78 -17.05 19.50
CA PRO A 104 -10.99 -16.25 19.71
C PRO A 104 -11.35 -15.41 18.48
N THR A 105 -10.36 -15.03 17.66
CA THR A 105 -10.58 -14.29 16.41
C THR A 105 -9.61 -14.77 15.34
N CYS A 106 -10.10 -14.92 14.11
CA CYS A 106 -9.24 -15.21 12.97
C CYS A 106 -8.66 -13.89 12.42
N ASN A 107 -7.42 -13.58 12.81
CA ASN A 107 -6.69 -12.41 12.36
C ASN A 107 -5.23 -12.78 12.02
N VAL A 108 -4.52 -11.89 11.32
CA VAL A 108 -3.16 -12.18 10.84
C VAL A 108 -2.19 -12.53 11.99
N PRO A 109 -2.06 -11.72 13.07
CA PRO A 109 -1.13 -12.03 14.15
C PRO A 109 -1.35 -13.39 14.83
N VAL A 110 -2.61 -13.77 15.05
CA VAL A 110 -2.97 -15.00 15.78
C VAL A 110 -2.94 -16.23 14.86
N SER A 111 -3.15 -16.03 13.55
CA SER A 111 -3.06 -17.10 12.55
C SER A 111 -1.63 -17.57 12.28
N LEU A 112 -0.65 -16.70 12.51
CA LEU A 112 0.77 -17.00 12.28
C LEU A 112 1.39 -17.65 13.53
N ASN A 113 2.29 -18.61 13.30
CA ASN A 113 3.18 -19.10 14.35
C ASN A 113 4.05 -17.92 14.88
N PRO A 114 4.45 -17.89 16.16
CA PRO A 114 5.30 -16.85 16.72
C PRO A 114 6.54 -16.52 15.87
N THR A 115 7.19 -17.54 15.31
CA THR A 115 8.38 -17.37 14.46
C THR A 115 8.06 -16.65 13.15
N ALA A 116 6.95 -17.03 12.49
CA ALA A 116 6.52 -16.42 11.24
C ALA A 116 5.97 -15.00 11.47
N TYR A 117 5.27 -14.78 12.57
CA TYR A 117 4.79 -13.47 12.98
C TYR A 117 5.94 -12.51 13.28
N GLU A 118 6.95 -12.95 14.05
CA GLU A 118 8.12 -12.13 14.35
C GLU A 118 8.89 -11.73 13.09
N LEU A 119 9.08 -12.68 12.16
CA LEU A 119 9.69 -12.41 10.86
C LEU A 119 8.90 -11.37 10.06
N TRP A 120 7.59 -11.57 9.94
CA TRP A 120 6.69 -10.65 9.23
C TRP A 120 6.73 -9.24 9.86
N ASN A 121 6.62 -9.16 11.18
CA ASN A 121 6.59 -7.91 11.92
C ASN A 121 7.92 -7.14 11.80
N ARG A 122 9.06 -7.81 12.01
CA ARG A 122 10.40 -7.19 11.90
C ARG A 122 10.67 -6.65 10.50
N ILE A 123 10.34 -7.41 9.46
CA ILE A 123 10.52 -6.97 8.07
C ILE A 123 9.56 -5.82 7.74
N SER A 124 8.28 -5.94 8.11
CA SER A 124 7.27 -4.90 7.88
C SER A 124 7.68 -3.57 8.51
N LEU A 125 8.07 -3.59 9.79
CA LEU A 125 8.56 -2.42 10.51
C LEU A 125 9.82 -1.83 9.84
N GLY A 126 10.77 -2.68 9.46
CA GLY A 126 11.98 -2.26 8.76
C GLY A 126 11.68 -1.55 7.43
N VAL A 127 10.81 -2.15 6.61
CA VAL A 127 10.38 -1.55 5.33
C VAL A 127 9.68 -0.21 5.56
N ASN A 128 8.82 -0.11 6.59
CA ASN A 128 8.12 1.13 6.92
C ASN A 128 9.09 2.25 7.32
N VAL A 129 10.10 1.96 8.14
CA VAL A 129 11.14 2.92 8.51
C VAL A 129 11.92 3.40 7.28
N VAL A 130 12.37 2.47 6.42
CA VAL A 130 13.10 2.83 5.19
C VAL A 130 12.21 3.67 4.25
N MET A 131 10.93 3.33 4.14
CA MET A 131 9.95 4.07 3.35
C MET A 131 9.85 5.54 3.80
N ILE A 132 9.76 5.78 5.11
CA ILE A 132 9.74 7.13 5.69
C ILE A 132 11.02 7.89 5.31
N VAL A 133 12.19 7.27 5.47
CA VAL A 133 13.48 7.90 5.13
C VAL A 133 13.53 8.27 3.64
N VAL A 134 13.14 7.34 2.75
CA VAL A 134 13.10 7.58 1.29
C VAL A 134 12.17 8.75 0.95
N TYR A 135 10.99 8.82 1.56
CA TYR A 135 10.06 9.92 1.33
C TYR A 135 10.56 11.27 1.83
N VAL A 136 11.19 11.31 3.01
CA VAL A 136 11.77 12.54 3.56
C VAL A 136 12.86 13.04 2.63
N VAL A 137 13.77 12.17 2.18
CA VAL A 137 14.83 12.52 1.22
C VAL A 137 14.22 13.04 -0.08
N ALA A 138 13.21 12.36 -0.63
CA ALA A 138 12.55 12.79 -1.86
C ALA A 138 11.87 14.17 -1.71
N CYS A 139 11.24 14.44 -0.56
CA CYS A 139 10.66 15.75 -0.24
C CYS A 139 11.72 16.84 -0.15
N VAL A 140 12.85 16.57 0.52
CA VAL A 140 13.95 17.53 0.67
C VAL A 140 14.56 17.87 -0.69
N ILE A 141 14.84 16.88 -1.55
CA ILE A 141 15.36 17.13 -2.90
C ILE A 141 14.37 17.95 -3.73
N LEU A 142 13.07 17.61 -3.66
CA LEU A 142 12.04 18.35 -4.38
C LEU A 142 11.95 19.80 -3.90
N TRP A 143 12.03 20.03 -2.60
CA TRP A 143 12.01 21.37 -2.01
C TRP A 143 13.23 22.20 -2.42
N LEU A 144 14.43 21.61 -2.42
CA LEU A 144 15.66 22.26 -2.89
C LEU A 144 15.56 22.64 -4.39
N LYS A 145 15.03 21.74 -5.23
CA LYS A 145 14.81 22.03 -6.66
C LYS A 145 13.76 23.11 -6.87
N ALA A 146 12.66 23.09 -6.11
CA ALA A 146 11.61 24.09 -6.17
C ALA A 146 12.10 25.49 -5.77
N ARG A 147 13.07 25.59 -4.85
CA ARG A 147 13.69 26.86 -4.48
C ARG A 147 14.61 27.41 -5.57
N LYS A 148 15.24 26.53 -6.36
CA LYS A 148 16.17 26.91 -7.44
C LYS A 148 15.46 27.24 -8.75
N SER A 149 14.31 26.64 -9.04
CA SER A 149 13.57 26.85 -10.28
C SER A 149 12.07 26.59 -10.08
N SER A 150 11.23 27.46 -10.66
CA SER A 150 9.77 27.35 -10.60
C SER A 150 9.17 26.82 -11.91
N SER A 151 9.72 25.72 -12.44
CA SER A 151 9.19 25.05 -13.63
C SER A 151 7.82 24.41 -13.38
N ASP A 152 6.96 24.37 -14.39
CA ASP A 152 5.65 23.70 -14.31
C ASP A 152 5.76 22.19 -14.04
N TYR A 153 6.86 21.56 -14.45
CA TYR A 153 7.19 20.18 -14.07
C TYR A 153 7.32 20.05 -12.54
N ILE A 154 8.00 20.99 -11.89
CA ILE A 154 8.21 20.96 -10.43
C ILE A 154 6.88 21.19 -9.70
N LYS A 155 6.02 22.11 -10.17
CA LYS A 155 4.68 22.30 -9.61
C LYS A 155 3.82 21.04 -9.69
N THR A 156 3.92 20.31 -10.81
CA THR A 156 3.23 19.03 -11.01
C THR A 156 3.74 17.98 -10.01
N GLN A 157 5.06 17.82 -9.87
CA GLN A 157 5.67 16.89 -8.91
C GLN A 157 5.29 17.24 -7.45
N ILE A 158 5.24 18.52 -7.08
CA ILE A 158 4.78 18.96 -5.74
C ILE A 158 3.34 18.53 -5.48
N THR A 159 2.45 18.71 -6.47
CA THR A 159 1.02 18.35 -6.33
C THR A 159 0.84 16.84 -6.13
N VAL A 160 1.57 16.04 -6.92
CA VAL A 160 1.58 14.57 -6.78
C VAL A 160 2.18 14.15 -5.44
N MET A 161 3.33 14.74 -5.05
CA MET A 161 4.01 14.43 -3.80
C MET A 161 3.14 14.72 -2.57
N LYS A 162 2.42 15.85 -2.55
CA LYS A 162 1.50 16.18 -1.44
C LYS A 162 0.42 15.12 -1.26
N THR A 163 -0.10 14.56 -2.35
CA THR A 163 -1.11 13.49 -2.29
C THR A 163 -0.51 12.22 -1.71
N ILE A 164 0.67 11.84 -2.19
CA ILE A 164 1.36 10.62 -1.73
C ILE A 164 1.78 10.75 -0.26
N VAL A 165 2.27 11.91 0.18
CA VAL A 165 2.56 12.18 1.59
C VAL A 165 1.32 11.99 2.45
N CYS A 166 0.14 12.43 2.02
CA CYS A 166 -1.10 12.15 2.75
C CYS A 166 -1.39 10.65 2.84
N ILE A 167 -1.20 9.88 1.76
CA ILE A 167 -1.37 8.42 1.75
C ILE A 167 -0.38 7.74 2.70
N VAL A 168 0.88 8.18 2.70
CA VAL A 168 1.94 7.61 3.53
C VAL A 168 1.73 7.93 5.01
N ILE A 169 1.36 9.18 5.34
CA ILE A 169 1.02 9.55 6.71
C ILE A 169 -0.18 8.74 7.20
N PHE A 170 -1.21 8.61 6.36
CA PHE A 170 -2.37 7.79 6.67
C PHE A 170 -1.97 6.33 6.90
N TYR A 171 -1.14 5.76 6.02
CA TYR A 171 -0.61 4.41 6.14
C TYR A 171 0.21 4.21 7.44
N ILE A 172 1.05 5.19 7.82
CA ILE A 172 1.79 5.15 9.10
C ILE A 172 0.82 5.15 10.27
N ILE A 173 -0.19 6.03 10.27
CA ILE A 173 -1.20 6.09 11.33
C ILE A 173 -1.96 4.76 11.43
N THR A 174 -2.31 4.14 10.30
CA THR A 174 -3.11 2.91 10.29
C THR A 174 -2.31 1.63 10.50
N TRP A 175 -0.99 1.62 10.27
CA TRP A 175 -0.15 0.43 10.48
C TRP A 175 0.76 0.51 11.70
N VAL A 176 1.43 1.64 11.89
CA VAL A 176 2.44 1.80 12.94
C VAL A 176 1.77 1.97 14.31
N LEU A 177 0.65 2.70 14.40
CA LEU A 177 -0.04 2.86 15.69
C LEU A 177 -0.57 1.53 16.26
N PRO A 178 -1.22 0.65 15.47
CA PRO A 178 -1.58 -0.69 15.96
C PRO A 178 -0.41 -1.53 16.45
N ASP A 179 0.73 -1.48 15.76
CA ASP A 179 1.94 -2.21 16.17
C ASP A 179 2.47 -1.70 17.52
N PHE A 180 2.45 -0.38 17.74
CA PHE A 180 2.79 0.21 19.04
C PHE A 180 1.79 -0.17 20.14
N ILE A 181 0.50 -0.24 19.82
CA ILE A 181 -0.54 -0.70 20.76
C ILE A 181 -0.30 -2.17 21.13
N GLY A 182 0.07 -3.01 20.15
CA GLY A 182 0.44 -4.40 20.37
C GLY A 182 1.67 -4.55 21.28
N LEU A 183 2.69 -3.72 21.09
CA LEU A 183 3.88 -3.68 21.95
C LEU A 183 3.53 -3.23 23.38
N ALA A 184 2.69 -2.20 23.52
CA ALA A 184 2.24 -1.72 24.84
C ALA A 184 1.45 -2.81 25.59
N LYS A 185 0.61 -3.57 24.90
CA LYS A 185 -0.08 -4.74 25.49
C LYS A 185 0.92 -5.75 26.06
N ALA A 186 1.97 -6.06 25.31
CA ALA A 186 3.00 -7.02 25.73
C ALA A 186 3.80 -6.53 26.95
N MET A 187 4.06 -5.23 27.04
CA MET A 187 4.83 -4.64 28.14
C MET A 187 4.01 -4.42 29.42
N PHE A 188 2.72 -4.11 29.31
CA PHE A 188 1.87 -3.71 30.45
C PHE A 188 0.83 -4.76 30.87
N SER A 189 0.83 -5.95 30.25
CA SER A 189 -0.12 -7.04 30.55
C SER A 189 -1.59 -6.59 30.55
N LEU A 190 -1.95 -5.68 29.64
CA LEU A 190 -3.30 -5.13 29.55
C LEU A 190 -4.26 -6.15 28.91
N GLU A 191 -5.11 -6.76 29.73
CA GLU A 191 -6.23 -7.62 29.31
C GLU A 191 -7.48 -6.78 29.05
N ALA A 192 -7.46 -5.94 28.01
CA ALA A 192 -8.67 -5.26 27.56
C ALA A 192 -9.10 -5.81 26.20
N GLU A 193 -10.35 -6.26 26.11
CA GLU A 193 -10.96 -6.78 24.87
C GLU A 193 -10.86 -5.77 23.71
N VAL A 194 -10.90 -4.47 24.02
CA VAL A 194 -10.72 -3.37 23.05
C VAL A 194 -9.38 -3.48 22.29
N LEU A 195 -8.31 -3.98 22.93
CA LEU A 195 -7.02 -4.17 22.27
C LEU A 195 -6.98 -5.36 21.32
N ILE A 196 -7.93 -6.29 21.41
CA ILE A 196 -8.03 -7.46 20.50
C ILE A 196 -8.62 -7.03 19.15
N TYR A 197 -9.60 -6.12 19.17
CA TYR A 197 -10.32 -5.68 17.95
C TYR A 197 -9.71 -4.43 17.29
N ALA A 198 -8.95 -3.62 18.03
CA ALA A 198 -8.35 -2.39 17.49
C ALA A 198 -7.50 -2.61 16.22
N PRO A 199 -6.61 -3.64 16.13
CA PRO A 199 -5.81 -3.86 14.92
C PRO A 199 -6.66 -4.12 13.67
N SER A 200 -7.75 -4.88 13.82
CA SER A 200 -8.68 -5.14 12.71
C SER A 200 -9.35 -3.86 12.21
N PHE A 201 -9.79 -3.00 13.13
CA PHE A 201 -10.39 -1.70 12.77
C PHE A 201 -9.42 -0.80 12.00
N PHE A 202 -8.16 -0.68 12.46
CA PHE A 202 -7.15 0.11 11.75
C PHE A 202 -6.77 -0.50 10.40
N ALA A 203 -6.78 -1.83 10.26
CA ALA A 203 -6.59 -2.50 8.98
C ALA A 203 -7.69 -2.13 7.98
N HIS A 204 -8.97 -2.16 8.38
CA HIS A 204 -10.10 -1.72 7.55
C HIS A 204 -9.95 -0.26 7.10
N LEU A 205 -9.56 0.62 8.02
CA LEU A 205 -9.28 2.02 7.68
C LEU A 205 -8.16 2.12 6.64
N CYS A 206 -7.12 1.31 6.75
CA CYS A 206 -6.03 1.31 5.77
C CYS A 206 -6.51 0.93 4.36
N PHE A 207 -7.24 -0.18 4.23
CA PHE A 207 -7.66 -0.71 2.93
C PHE A 207 -8.68 0.21 2.24
N THR A 208 -9.61 0.78 3.01
CA THR A 208 -10.63 1.69 2.47
C THR A 208 -10.10 3.10 2.25
N GLY A 209 -9.19 3.58 3.11
CA GLY A 209 -8.73 4.96 3.12
C GLY A 209 -7.99 5.38 1.85
N ASN A 210 -7.26 4.47 1.21
CA ASN A 210 -6.57 4.74 -0.05
C ASN A 210 -7.52 5.31 -1.11
N PHE A 211 -8.69 4.68 -1.29
CA PHE A 211 -9.72 5.14 -2.24
C PHE A 211 -10.19 6.57 -1.93
N TYR A 212 -10.54 6.83 -0.67
CA TYR A 212 -11.03 8.14 -0.25
C TYR A 212 -9.97 9.24 -0.42
N ILE A 213 -8.70 8.94 -0.14
CA ILE A 213 -7.61 9.90 -0.32
C ILE A 213 -7.41 10.21 -1.82
N TYR A 214 -7.43 9.20 -2.69
CA TYR A 214 -7.35 9.43 -4.14
C TYR A 214 -8.53 10.27 -4.64
N MET A 215 -9.75 9.97 -4.21
CA MET A 215 -10.94 10.76 -4.54
C MET A 215 -10.83 12.19 -4.04
N TRP A 216 -10.28 12.44 -2.86
CA TRP A 216 -10.16 13.80 -2.32
C TRP A 216 -9.03 14.62 -2.95
N ARG A 217 -7.91 13.98 -3.34
CA ARG A 217 -6.69 14.70 -3.73
C ARG A 217 -6.40 14.73 -5.22
N ASN A 218 -6.84 13.73 -5.98
CA ASN A 218 -6.54 13.63 -7.41
C ASN A 218 -7.76 14.05 -8.25
N GLN A 219 -7.71 15.27 -8.80
CA GLN A 219 -8.78 15.80 -9.66
C GLN A 219 -9.00 14.93 -10.91
N SER A 220 -7.93 14.52 -11.59
CA SER A 220 -8.04 13.66 -12.78
C SER A 220 -8.69 12.31 -12.46
N TYR A 221 -8.38 11.75 -11.27
CA TYR A 221 -9.03 10.53 -10.80
C TYR A 221 -10.53 10.73 -10.58
N ARG A 222 -10.94 11.82 -9.90
CA ARG A 222 -12.36 12.17 -9.72
C ARG A 222 -13.10 12.35 -11.03
N ASP A 223 -12.49 13.03 -12.00
CA ASP A 223 -13.13 13.31 -13.28
C ASP A 223 -13.36 12.03 -14.08
N CYS A 224 -12.39 11.11 -14.08
CA CYS A 224 -12.57 9.76 -14.63
C CYS A 224 -13.65 8.96 -13.89
N PHE A 225 -13.67 9.01 -12.56
CA PHE A 225 -14.69 8.32 -11.76
C PHE A 225 -16.09 8.85 -12.06
N LYS A 226 -16.27 10.18 -12.15
CA LYS A 226 -17.54 10.80 -12.55
C LYS A 226 -17.96 10.38 -13.95
N LYS A 227 -17.02 10.31 -14.91
CA LYS A 227 -17.31 9.82 -16.28
C LYS A 227 -17.77 8.37 -16.31
N MET A 228 -17.21 7.49 -15.46
CA MET A 228 -17.69 6.12 -15.32
C MET A 228 -19.14 6.06 -14.81
N TYR A 229 -19.50 6.92 -13.85
CA TYR A 229 -20.86 6.96 -13.29
C TYR A 229 -21.90 7.62 -14.21
N VAL A 230 -21.47 8.56 -15.07
CA VAL A 230 -22.38 9.28 -15.97
C VAL A 230 -22.76 8.44 -17.20
N CYS A 231 -22.21 7.23 -17.39
CA CYS A 231 -22.47 6.40 -18.57
C CYS A 231 -22.40 7.21 -19.87
N ASP A 232 -21.25 7.82 -20.15
CA ASP A 232 -21.01 8.27 -21.53
C ASP A 232 -20.72 7.04 -22.38
N CYS A 233 -21.77 6.33 -22.78
CA CYS A 233 -21.75 5.23 -23.76
C CYS A 233 -21.43 5.73 -25.18
N ARG A 234 -20.81 6.92 -25.32
CA ARG A 234 -20.43 7.51 -26.58
C ARG A 234 -18.90 7.52 -26.71
N HIS A 235 -18.46 6.61 -27.58
CA HIS A 235 -17.14 6.55 -28.23
C HIS A 235 -15.97 5.83 -27.51
N ARG A 236 -15.71 4.62 -28.02
CA ARG A 236 -14.50 4.22 -28.78
C ARG A 236 -13.20 4.97 -28.47
N ASN A 237 -12.17 4.17 -28.22
CA ASN A 237 -10.73 4.49 -28.12
C ASN A 237 -10.24 5.03 -26.77
N VAL A 238 -10.24 4.12 -25.78
CA VAL A 238 -9.42 4.19 -24.55
C VAL A 238 -7.94 3.96 -24.89
N SER A 239 -7.41 4.70 -25.86
CA SER A 239 -5.98 4.72 -26.21
C SER A 239 -5.38 6.13 -26.13
N PHE A 240 -6.18 7.16 -25.84
CA PHE A 240 -5.71 8.55 -25.86
C PHE A 240 -5.29 9.13 -24.49
N VAL A 241 -5.75 8.58 -23.36
CA VAL A 241 -5.44 9.17 -22.03
C VAL A 241 -4.05 8.79 -21.52
N VAL A 242 -3.53 7.61 -21.89
CA VAL A 242 -2.12 7.27 -21.60
C VAL A 242 -1.19 8.16 -22.44
N SER A 243 -1.59 8.51 -23.67
CA SER A 243 -0.77 9.32 -24.58
C SER A 243 -0.69 10.80 -24.17
N ALA A 244 -1.76 11.36 -23.60
CA ALA A 244 -1.80 12.76 -23.13
C ALA A 244 -0.92 13.03 -21.89
N MET A 245 -0.70 12.03 -21.02
CA MET A 245 0.27 12.16 -19.92
C MET A 245 1.72 12.07 -20.41
N THR A 246 1.99 11.34 -21.50
CA THR A 246 3.31 11.33 -22.16
C THR A 246 3.58 12.55 -23.04
N SER A 247 2.56 13.15 -23.67
CA SER A 247 2.76 14.31 -24.56
C SER A 247 2.95 15.63 -23.79
N SER A 248 2.37 15.78 -22.59
CA SER A 248 2.64 16.95 -21.73
C SER A 248 4.07 16.99 -21.17
N MET A 249 4.87 15.92 -21.32
CA MET A 249 6.29 15.88 -20.94
C MET A 249 7.25 16.13 -22.11
N ARG A 250 6.76 16.23 -23.36
CA ARG A 250 7.58 16.74 -24.47
C ARG A 250 7.29 18.23 -24.64
N GLY A 251 8.17 19.04 -24.07
CA GLY A 251 8.25 20.45 -24.44
C GLY A 251 8.42 20.62 -25.95
N PRO A 252 8.05 21.77 -26.51
CA PRO A 252 8.06 22.00 -27.94
C PRO A 252 9.48 21.87 -28.49
N THR A 253 9.67 20.91 -29.39
CA THR A 253 10.81 20.91 -30.32
C THR A 253 10.69 22.14 -31.21
N THR A 254 11.52 23.14 -30.95
CA THR A 254 11.83 24.22 -31.89
C THR A 254 12.43 23.62 -33.15
N THR A 255 11.63 23.45 -34.19
CA THR A 255 12.11 23.51 -35.57
C THR A 255 12.33 24.98 -35.91
N ALA A 256 13.59 25.36 -36.05
CA ALA A 256 13.99 26.60 -36.70
C ALA A 256 15.23 26.35 -37.55
N GLN A 257 15.00 26.50 -38.87
CA GLN A 257 15.92 26.79 -39.97
C GLN A 257 16.97 25.74 -40.36
#